data_AF-U1MPU5-F1
#
_entry.id   AF-U1MPU5-F1
#
_cell.length_a   1.000
_cell.length_b   1.000
_cell.length_c   1.000
_cell.angle_alpha   90.00
_cell.angle_beta   90.00
_cell.angle_gamma   90.00
#
_symmetry.space_group_name_H-M   'P 1'
#
loop_
_entity.id
_entity.type
_entity.pdbx_description
1 polymer ?
#
loop_
_entity_poly.entity_id
_entity_poly.type
_entity_poly.pdbx_seq_one_letter_code
_entity_poly.pdbx_strand_id
1 'polypeptide(L)'
;MQNPTIREQGDAAAEYGQQLQNEREALARTLPPEREYETLRAATWLIEREFDAPVTVVHADDAPADVARQAEPGRPAIDIDE
;
A
#
# COMPACT_ATOMS: atom_id res chain seq x y z
N MET A 1 -27.10 7.40 9.32
CA MET A 1 -25.70 7.65 8.92
C MET A 1 -25.67 9.03 8.24
N GLN A 2 -24.96 10.01 8.81
CA GLN A 2 -25.09 11.45 8.48
C GLN A 2 -23.79 12.07 7.92
N ASN A 3 -23.13 11.42 6.95
CA ASN A 3 -21.95 12.02 6.30
C ASN A 3 -22.15 12.04 4.77
N PRO A 4 -22.34 13.22 4.15
CA PRO A 4 -22.73 13.32 2.74
C PRO A 4 -21.70 12.73 1.77
N THR A 5 -20.41 12.78 2.10
CA THR A 5 -19.29 12.23 1.31
C THR A 5 -19.32 10.70 1.22
N ILE A 6 -19.86 10.02 2.23
CA ILE A 6 -20.00 8.55 2.24
C ILE A 6 -21.11 8.11 1.27
N ARG A 7 -22.09 8.98 0.99
CA ARG A 7 -23.21 8.67 0.10
C ARG A 7 -22.79 8.66 -1.38
N GLU A 8 -21.80 9.48 -1.76
CA GLU A 8 -21.22 9.48 -3.12
C GLU A 8 -20.30 8.29 -3.36
N GLN A 9 -19.68 7.74 -2.31
CA GLN A 9 -18.80 6.57 -2.37
C GLN A 9 -19.51 5.29 -1.91
N GLY A 10 -20.84 5.25 -1.95
CA GLY A 10 -21.64 4.19 -1.33
C GLY A 10 -21.31 2.78 -1.83
N ASP A 11 -21.07 2.63 -3.12
CA ASP A 11 -20.72 1.33 -3.74
C ASP A 11 -19.29 0.90 -3.36
N ALA A 12 -18.31 1.81 -3.45
CA ALA A 12 -16.92 1.54 -3.04
C ALA A 12 -16.80 1.24 -1.54
N ALA A 13 -17.61 1.91 -0.71
CA ALA A 13 -17.66 1.65 0.72
C ALA A 13 -18.29 0.27 1.04
N ALA A 14 -19.27 -0.17 0.25
CA ALA A 14 -19.86 -1.49 0.38
C ALA A 14 -18.89 -2.60 -0.04
N GLU A 15 -18.17 -2.41 -1.15
CA GLU A 15 -17.11 -3.32 -1.61
C GLU A 15 -15.98 -3.43 -0.58
N TYR A 16 -15.49 -2.29 -0.06
CA TYR A 16 -14.49 -2.27 1.00
C TYR A 16 -14.98 -2.98 2.27
N GLY A 17 -16.23 -2.78 2.68
CA GLY A 17 -16.83 -3.47 3.82
C GLY A 17 -16.92 -5.00 3.62
N GLN A 18 -17.23 -5.44 2.40
CA GLN A 18 -17.26 -6.86 2.05
C GLN A 18 -15.85 -7.48 2.10
N GLN A 19 -14.85 -6.77 1.58
CA GLN A 19 -13.44 -7.17 1.66
C GLN A 19 -12.97 -7.26 3.11
N LEU A 20 -13.29 -6.25 3.94
CA LEU A 20 -12.93 -6.22 5.35
C LEU A 20 -13.51 -7.43 6.13
N GLN A 21 -14.73 -7.85 5.77
CA GLN A 21 -15.37 -9.01 6.37
C GLN A 21 -14.69 -10.33 5.94
N ASN A 22 -14.21 -10.40 4.69
CA ASN A 22 -13.48 -11.55 4.16
C ASN A 22 -12.07 -11.67 4.77
N GLU A 23 -11.42 -10.54 5.04
CA GLU A 23 -10.06 -10.45 5.57
C GLU A 23 -10.02 -10.32 7.10
N ARG A 24 -11.15 -10.51 7.79
CA ARG A 24 -11.32 -10.25 9.23
C ARG A 24 -10.26 -10.91 10.13
N GLU A 25 -9.83 -12.12 9.79
CA GLU A 25 -8.78 -12.88 10.50
C GLU A 25 -7.36 -12.35 10.19
N ALA A 26 -7.19 -11.62 9.09
CA ALA A 26 -5.93 -11.07 8.58
C ALA A 26 -5.81 -9.54 8.81
N LEU A 27 -6.78 -8.90 9.50
CA LEU A 27 -6.74 -7.49 9.88
C LEU A 27 -5.61 -7.24 10.89
N ALA A 28 -4.39 -7.14 10.40
CA ALA A 28 -3.23 -6.69 11.15
C ALA A 28 -3.25 -5.16 11.19
N ARG A 29 -2.78 -4.59 12.31
CA ARG A 29 -2.46 -3.17 12.33
C ARG A 29 -1.30 -2.93 11.37
N THR A 30 -1.52 -2.08 10.39
CA THR A 30 -0.45 -1.59 9.53
C THR A 30 0.47 -0.68 10.32
N LEU A 31 1.72 -0.59 9.88
CA LEU A 31 2.66 0.37 10.43
C LEU A 31 2.22 1.81 10.05
N PRO A 32 2.55 2.82 10.88
CA PRO A 32 2.46 4.20 10.44
C PRO A 32 3.28 4.42 9.15
N PRO A 33 2.83 5.28 8.21
CA PRO A 33 3.47 5.44 6.89
C PRO A 33 4.98 5.68 6.95
N GLU A 34 5.43 6.56 7.86
CA GLU A 34 6.86 6.87 8.00
C GLU A 34 7.65 5.66 8.52
N ARG A 35 7.05 4.85 9.38
CA ARG A 35 7.69 3.63 9.90
C ARG A 35 7.75 2.53 8.86
N GLU A 36 6.71 2.40 8.04
CA GLU A 36 6.69 1.48 6.91
C GLU A 36 7.81 1.85 5.92
N TYR A 37 7.88 3.11 5.51
CA TYR A 37 8.93 3.62 4.62
C TYR A 37 10.35 3.36 5.15
N GLU A 38 10.64 3.75 6.40
CA GLU A 38 11.97 3.53 6.99
C GLU A 38 12.33 2.04 7.07
N THR A 39 11.34 1.18 7.34
CA THR A 39 11.54 -0.26 7.43
C THR A 39 11.84 -0.86 6.07
N LEU A 40 11.08 -0.49 5.03
CA LEU A 40 11.32 -0.93 3.66
C LEU A 40 12.68 -0.44 3.15
N ARG A 41 13.02 0.84 3.38
CA ARG A 41 14.34 1.39 3.01
C ARG A 41 15.48 0.69 3.73
N ALA A 42 15.30 0.33 5.00
CA ALA A 42 16.30 -0.43 5.75
C ALA A 42 16.44 -1.89 5.28
N ALA A 43 15.42 -2.44 4.62
CA ALA A 43 15.41 -3.80 4.08
C ALA A 43 15.88 -3.89 2.62
N THR A 44 16.07 -2.77 1.92
CA THR A 44 16.49 -2.69 0.52
C THR A 44 17.68 -3.61 0.21
N TRP A 45 18.73 -3.58 1.05
CA TRP A 45 19.94 -4.40 0.85
C TRP A 45 19.67 -5.89 0.71
N LEU A 46 18.60 -6.40 1.33
CA LEU A 46 18.25 -7.82 1.29
C LEU A 46 17.78 -8.19 -0.12
N ILE A 47 16.95 -7.35 -0.71
CA ILE A 47 16.38 -7.55 -2.04
C ILE A 47 17.47 -7.34 -3.09
N GLU A 48 18.27 -6.29 -2.96
CA GLU A 48 19.37 -6.02 -3.89
C GLU A 48 20.37 -7.18 -3.94
N ARG A 49 20.68 -7.76 -2.78
CA ARG A 49 21.58 -8.92 -2.72
C ARG A 49 20.96 -10.19 -3.28
N GLU A 50 19.66 -10.40 -3.07
CA GLU A 50 18.98 -11.62 -3.51
C GLU A 50 18.75 -11.64 -5.02
N PHE A 51 18.41 -10.48 -5.59
CA PHE A 51 18.03 -10.36 -7.01
C PHE A 51 19.11 -9.71 -7.88
N ASP A 52 20.22 -9.25 -7.30
CA ASP A 52 21.31 -8.53 -7.99
C ASP A 52 20.79 -7.32 -8.80
N ALA A 53 19.82 -6.61 -8.23
CA ALA A 53 19.13 -5.49 -8.86
C ALA A 53 19.10 -4.28 -7.91
N PRO A 54 19.36 -3.05 -8.38
CA PRO A 54 19.23 -1.86 -7.54
C PRO A 54 17.78 -1.64 -7.15
N VAL A 55 17.53 -1.26 -5.90
CA VAL A 55 16.16 -1.05 -5.39
C VAL A 55 16.05 0.33 -4.76
N THR A 56 15.02 1.07 -5.16
CA THR A 56 14.69 2.37 -4.56
C THR A 56 13.30 2.31 -3.92
N VAL A 57 13.18 2.87 -2.72
CA VAL A 57 11.90 3.03 -2.02
C VAL A 57 11.54 4.51 -2.02
N VAL A 58 10.34 4.86 -2.48
CA VAL A 58 9.82 6.23 -2.55
C VAL A 58 8.47 6.33 -1.84
N HIS A 59 8.08 7.54 -1.46
CA HIS A 59 6.71 7.79 -1.01
C HIS A 59 5.75 7.76 -2.21
N ALA A 60 4.48 7.42 -1.95
CA ALA A 60 3.46 7.34 -2.99
C ALA A 60 3.27 8.67 -3.75
N ASP A 61 3.46 9.80 -3.06
CA ASP A 61 3.37 11.14 -3.66
C ASP A 61 4.48 11.43 -4.68
N ASP A 62 5.61 10.72 -4.58
CA ASP A 62 6.76 10.87 -5.47
C ASP A 62 6.77 9.84 -6.61
N ALA A 63 5.85 8.87 -6.60
CA ALA A 63 5.76 7.80 -7.59
C ALA A 63 4.85 8.16 -8.79
N PRO A 64 5.04 7.53 -9.96
CA PRO A 64 4.09 7.64 -11.08
C PRO A 64 2.66 7.29 -10.64
N ALA A 65 1.67 8.06 -11.12
CA ALA A 65 0.29 7.96 -10.63
C ALA A 65 -0.35 6.57 -10.87
N ASP A 66 0.06 5.88 -11.93
CA ASP A 66 -0.36 4.53 -12.29
C ASP A 66 0.27 3.44 -11.40
N VAL A 67 1.45 3.68 -10.84
CA VAL A 67 2.08 2.83 -9.83
C VAL A 67 1.50 3.13 -8.44
N ALA A 68 1.45 4.41 -8.06
CA ALA A 68 0.98 4.87 -6.75
C ALA A 68 -0.44 4.37 -6.43
N ARG A 69 -1.34 4.34 -7.42
CA ARG A 69 -2.71 3.86 -7.26
C ARG A 69 -2.84 2.35 -6.96
N GLN A 70 -1.76 1.58 -7.12
CA GLN A 70 -1.73 0.14 -6.82
C GLN A 70 -1.27 -0.15 -5.39
N ALA A 71 -0.73 0.84 -4.69
CA ALA A 71 -0.23 0.70 -3.34
C ALA A 71 -1.35 0.84 -2.30
N GLU A 72 -1.30 0.01 -1.27
CA GLU A 72 -2.13 0.12 -0.06
C GLU A 72 -1.21 0.05 1.17
N PRO A 73 -1.57 0.64 2.33
CA PRO A 73 -0.76 0.51 3.55
C PRO A 73 -0.52 -0.97 3.91
N GLY A 74 0.74 -1.35 4.14
CA GLY A 74 1.14 -2.74 4.35
C GLY A 74 1.23 -3.59 3.08
N ARG A 75 0.89 -3.04 1.91
CA ARG A 75 1.01 -3.68 0.59
C ARG A 75 1.55 -2.65 -0.43
N PRO A 76 2.86 -2.37 -0.43
CA PRO A 76 3.45 -1.41 -1.37
C PRO A 76 3.29 -1.89 -2.82
N ALA A 77 3.14 -0.94 -3.74
CA ALA A 77 3.28 -1.23 -5.16
C ALA A 77 4.75 -1.53 -5.50
N ILE A 78 4.96 -2.36 -6.52
CA ILE A 78 6.28 -2.73 -7.04
C ILE A 78 6.30 -2.37 -8.52
N ASP A 79 7.31 -1.60 -8.92
CA ASP A 79 7.59 -1.27 -10.31
C ASP A 79 8.94 -1.89 -10.70
N ILE A 80 9.00 -2.55 -11.84
CA ILE A 80 10.17 -3.29 -12.32
C ILE A 80 10.48 -2.83 -13.73
N ASP A 81 11.62 -2.17 -13.90
CA ASP A 81 12.15 -1.79 -15.20
C ASP A 81 12.73 -3.02 -15.95
N GLU A 82 12.60 -3.04 -17.29
CA GLU A 82 13.12 -4.11 -18.17
C GLU A 82 14.64 -4.10 -18.37
#